data_AF-W9T5C3-F1
#
_entry.id   AF-W9T5C3-F1
#
_cell.length_a   1.000
_cell.length_b   1.000
_cell.length_c   1.000
_cell.angle_alpha   90.00
_cell.angle_beta   90.00
_cell.angle_gamma   90.00
#
_symmetry.space_group_name_H-M   'P 1'
#
loop_
_entity.id
_entity.type
_entity.pdbx_description
1 polymer ?
#
loop_
_entity_poly.entity_id
_entity_poly.type
_entity_poly.pdbx_seq_one_letter_code
_entity_poly.pdbx_strand_id
1 'polypeptide(L)'
;MSLETPAEHPFAPFVRILGKGKRGARDLTREEAREAMGMLLDGKVEDAQLGAFLMLLRHKEECAEELAGFTDAVRERLPIPSVEVDLDWPSYAGKKRHLPWYLLAAKCLAANGIRILLHGGGAHTAGRIYTEQQLQLLGIRHCEGWEQVAATIEREHIAFIPLGAWMPVLQRMIDMRNLLGLRSPIHSLARLLNPLAPAAACRASSTPATRTPTARPARCWATTPSSSRAKAAKSK
;
A
#
# COMPACT_ATOMS: atom_id res chain seq x y z
N MET A 1 -19.42 39.68 -22.22
CA MET A 1 -19.47 38.33 -21.62
C MET A 1 -18.44 38.29 -20.50
N SER A 2 -18.87 38.17 -19.24
CA SER A 2 -17.94 37.91 -18.13
C SER A 2 -17.48 36.47 -18.22
N LEU A 3 -16.18 36.23 -18.26
CA LEU A 3 -15.60 34.89 -18.22
C LEU A 3 -15.38 34.53 -16.75
N GLU A 4 -16.30 33.79 -16.16
CA GLU A 4 -16.11 33.20 -14.84
C GLU A 4 -15.55 31.79 -14.96
N THR A 5 -14.39 31.55 -14.35
CA THR A 5 -13.77 30.24 -14.32
C THR A 5 -14.43 29.39 -13.23
N PRO A 6 -14.79 28.12 -13.51
CA PRO A 6 -15.31 27.21 -12.49
C PRO A 6 -14.36 27.07 -11.30
N ALA A 7 -14.93 26.89 -10.11
CA ALA A 7 -14.16 26.61 -8.90
C ALA A 7 -13.37 25.31 -9.07
N GLU A 8 -12.11 25.35 -8.66
CA GLU A 8 -11.25 24.17 -8.72
C GLU A 8 -11.63 23.17 -7.62
N HIS A 9 -11.69 21.89 -7.98
CA HIS A 9 -11.98 20.83 -7.01
C HIS A 9 -10.85 20.73 -5.95
N PRO A 10 -11.16 20.56 -4.65
CA PRO A 10 -10.15 20.56 -3.58
C PRO A 10 -9.04 19.51 -3.73
N PHE A 11 -9.30 18.42 -4.46
CA PHE A 11 -8.31 17.36 -4.73
C PHE A 11 -7.35 17.68 -5.90
N ALA A 12 -7.68 18.65 -6.76
CA ALA A 12 -6.88 18.99 -7.93
C ALA A 12 -5.41 19.37 -7.63
N PRO A 13 -5.08 20.05 -6.51
CA PRO A 13 -3.69 20.33 -6.15
C PRO A 13 -2.80 19.09 -6.06
N PHE A 14 -3.29 17.97 -5.52
CA PHE A 14 -2.51 16.73 -5.40
C PHE A 14 -2.19 16.12 -6.77
N VAL A 15 -3.19 16.08 -7.66
CA VAL A 15 -3.00 15.65 -9.05
C VAL A 15 -2.01 16.56 -9.77
N ARG A 16 -2.10 17.87 -9.55
CA ARG A 16 -1.18 18.86 -10.14
C ARG A 16 0.24 18.69 -9.65
N ILE A 17 0.46 18.47 -8.36
CA ILE A 17 1.80 18.24 -7.78
C ILE A 17 2.48 17.05 -8.47
N LEU A 18 1.74 15.96 -8.66
CA LEU A 18 2.26 14.75 -9.31
C LEU A 18 2.36 14.89 -10.84
N GLY A 19 1.50 15.70 -11.46
CA GLY A 19 1.27 15.75 -12.90
C GLY A 19 1.93 16.93 -13.65
N LYS A 20 2.67 17.82 -12.99
CA LYS A 20 3.24 19.06 -13.59
C LYS A 20 4.39 18.83 -14.60
N GLY A 21 4.58 17.60 -15.08
CA GLY A 21 5.60 17.22 -16.06
C GLY A 21 7.01 17.09 -15.50
N LYS A 22 7.97 16.70 -16.35
CA LYS A 22 9.32 16.25 -15.95
C LYS A 22 10.12 17.21 -15.05
N ARG A 23 9.87 18.52 -15.14
CA ARG A 23 10.61 19.56 -14.39
C ARG A 23 9.82 20.14 -13.21
N GLY A 24 8.52 19.85 -13.12
CA GLY A 24 7.63 20.46 -12.14
C GLY A 24 6.99 19.48 -11.19
N ALA A 25 6.96 18.18 -11.54
CA ALA A 25 6.45 17.14 -10.66
C ALA A 25 7.40 16.91 -9.48
N ARG A 26 6.83 16.70 -8.30
CA ARG A 26 7.56 16.33 -7.08
C ARG A 26 6.76 15.31 -6.29
N ASP A 27 7.42 14.70 -5.31
CA ASP A 27 6.74 13.87 -4.32
C ASP A 27 5.83 14.72 -3.44
N LEU A 28 4.74 14.12 -2.97
CA LEU A 28 3.94 14.71 -1.90
C LEU A 28 4.74 14.68 -0.60
N THR A 29 4.59 15.71 0.21
CA THR A 29 5.02 15.64 1.61
C THR A 29 4.15 14.62 2.35
N ARG A 30 4.62 14.16 3.52
CA ARG A 30 3.82 13.25 4.38
C ARG A 30 2.44 13.82 4.70
N GLU A 31 2.35 15.12 4.95
CA GLU A 31 1.09 15.79 5.27
C GLU A 31 0.16 15.89 4.05
N GLU A 32 0.68 16.27 2.88
CA GLU A 32 -0.11 16.29 1.64
C GLU A 32 -0.60 14.88 1.26
N ALA A 33 0.25 13.86 1.45
CA ALA A 33 -0.11 12.47 1.22
C ALA A 33 -1.22 12.01 2.18
N ARG A 34 -1.11 12.36 3.47
CA ARG A 34 -2.12 12.10 4.49
C ARG A 34 -3.45 12.74 4.13
N GLU A 35 -3.45 14.01 3.74
CA GLU A 35 -4.64 14.74 3.32
C GLU A 35 -5.28 14.12 2.07
N ALA A 36 -4.48 13.85 1.03
CA ALA A 36 -4.96 13.24 -0.21
C ALA A 36 -5.59 11.87 0.05
N MET A 37 -4.92 10.99 0.80
CA MET A 37 -5.47 9.69 1.16
C MET A 37 -6.72 9.82 2.04
N GLY A 38 -6.75 10.78 2.96
CA GLY A 38 -7.93 11.06 3.77
C GLY A 38 -9.15 11.42 2.92
N MET A 39 -8.99 12.31 1.93
CA MET A 39 -10.07 12.65 1.00
C MET A 39 -10.56 11.45 0.19
N LEU A 40 -9.63 10.60 -0.28
CA LEU A 40 -9.95 9.38 -1.00
C LEU A 40 -10.75 8.40 -0.14
N LEU A 41 -10.35 8.21 1.11
CA LEU A 41 -11.03 7.34 2.07
C LEU A 41 -12.41 7.87 2.48
N ASP A 42 -12.57 9.20 2.52
CA ASP A 42 -13.83 9.87 2.85
C ASP A 42 -14.79 9.98 1.65
N GLY A 43 -14.43 9.47 0.47
CA GLY A 43 -15.27 9.56 -0.74
C GLY A 43 -15.41 10.97 -1.32
N LYS A 44 -14.45 11.86 -1.06
CA LYS A 44 -14.46 13.28 -1.50
C LYS A 44 -13.73 13.50 -2.82
N VAL A 45 -13.60 12.47 -3.65
CA VAL A 45 -12.78 12.48 -4.88
C VAL A 45 -13.54 11.82 -6.02
N GLU A 46 -13.51 12.46 -7.18
CA GLU A 46 -14.14 11.95 -8.40
C GLU A 46 -13.38 10.75 -8.99
N ASP A 47 -14.08 9.85 -9.69
CA ASP A 47 -13.47 8.66 -10.30
C ASP A 47 -12.34 9.02 -11.30
N ALA A 48 -12.50 10.11 -12.05
CA ALA A 48 -11.47 10.61 -12.95
C ALA A 48 -10.20 11.09 -12.20
N GLN A 49 -10.38 11.74 -11.05
CA GLN A 49 -9.28 12.20 -10.20
C GLN A 49 -8.56 11.04 -9.53
N LEU A 50 -9.32 10.06 -9.03
CA LEU A 50 -8.77 8.82 -8.48
C LEU A 50 -7.93 8.08 -9.51
N GLY A 51 -8.46 7.88 -10.72
CA GLY A 51 -7.72 7.25 -11.82
C GLY A 51 -6.43 7.99 -12.15
N ALA A 52 -6.48 9.31 -12.30
CA ALA A 52 -5.31 10.14 -12.56
C ALA A 52 -4.26 10.03 -11.45
N PHE A 53 -4.68 10.16 -10.19
CA PHE A 53 -3.81 10.09 -9.02
C PHE A 53 -3.07 8.74 -8.93
N LEU A 54 -3.80 7.63 -9.07
CA LEU A 54 -3.21 6.29 -9.03
C LEU A 54 -2.20 6.06 -10.16
N MET A 55 -2.49 6.57 -11.37
CA MET A 55 -1.62 6.38 -12.54
C MET A 55 -0.38 7.26 -12.47
N LEU A 56 -0.50 8.49 -11.98
CA LEU A 56 0.65 9.37 -11.75
C LEU A 56 1.61 8.78 -10.71
N LEU A 57 1.09 8.32 -9.57
CA LEU A 57 1.89 7.62 -8.57
C LEU A 57 2.50 6.33 -9.13
N ARG A 58 1.75 5.55 -9.92
CA ARG A 58 2.28 4.34 -10.55
C ARG A 58 3.43 4.63 -11.52
N HIS A 59 3.37 5.74 -12.25
CA HIS A 59 4.43 6.15 -13.18
C HIS A 59 5.65 6.71 -12.44
N LYS A 60 5.42 7.52 -11.40
CA LYS A 60 6.46 8.14 -10.57
C LYS A 60 7.15 7.13 -9.64
N GLU A 61 6.40 6.12 -9.21
CA GLU A 61 6.64 5.29 -8.03
C GLU A 61 6.48 6.08 -6.72
N GLU A 62 5.80 5.47 -5.75
CA GLU A 62 5.60 6.05 -4.42
C GLU A 62 6.91 6.14 -3.61
N CYS A 63 7.10 7.25 -2.88
CA CYS A 63 8.22 7.41 -1.95
C CYS A 63 7.85 7.01 -0.50
N ALA A 64 8.81 7.00 0.41
CA ALA A 64 8.60 6.58 1.79
C ALA A 64 7.70 7.56 2.56
N GLU A 65 7.88 8.86 2.34
CA GLU A 65 7.11 9.94 2.95
C GLU A 65 5.64 9.88 2.52
N GLU A 66 5.39 9.62 1.23
CA GLU A 66 4.05 9.41 0.68
C GLU A 66 3.37 8.20 1.34
N LEU A 67 4.07 7.06 1.39
CA LEU A 67 3.55 5.85 2.02
C LEU A 67 3.28 6.03 3.52
N ALA A 68 4.12 6.80 4.22
CA ALA A 68 3.90 7.12 5.63
C ALA A 68 2.62 7.97 5.80
N GLY A 69 2.44 9.02 5.00
CA GLY A 69 1.25 9.86 5.06
C GLY A 69 -0.03 9.10 4.73
N PHE A 70 0.01 8.25 3.70
CA PHE A 70 -1.10 7.36 3.37
C PHE A 70 -1.43 6.40 4.53
N THR A 71 -0.41 5.88 5.22
CA THR A 71 -0.60 5.00 6.38
C THR A 71 -1.24 5.75 7.55
N ASP A 72 -0.83 6.99 7.82
CA ASP A 72 -1.42 7.83 8.86
C ASP A 72 -2.92 8.04 8.60
N ALA A 73 -3.28 8.43 7.38
CA ALA A 73 -4.67 8.68 6.99
C ALA A 73 -5.57 7.44 7.16
N VAL A 74 -5.02 6.25 6.89
CA VAL A 74 -5.72 4.97 7.10
C VAL A 74 -5.88 4.68 8.59
N ARG A 75 -4.84 4.87 9.40
CA ARG A 75 -4.90 4.65 10.86
C ARG A 75 -5.88 5.58 11.56
N GLU A 76 -5.97 6.84 11.14
CA GLU A 76 -6.94 7.81 11.66
C GLU A 76 -8.40 7.36 11.47
N ARG A 77 -8.68 6.52 10.47
CA ARG A 77 -10.03 6.09 10.06
C ARG A 77 -10.34 4.65 10.43
N LEU A 78 -9.42 3.97 11.10
CA LEU A 78 -9.54 2.57 11.44
C LEU A 78 -9.80 2.40 12.94
N PRO A 79 -11.07 2.23 13.35
CA PRO A 79 -11.39 1.81 14.71
C PRO A 79 -11.12 0.31 14.84
N ILE A 80 -9.91 -0.04 15.24
CA ILE A 80 -9.50 -1.44 15.37
C ILE A 80 -9.64 -1.84 16.83
N PRO A 81 -10.33 -2.95 17.16
CA PRO A 81 -10.40 -3.43 18.53
C PRO A 81 -9.01 -3.88 18.99
N SER A 82 -8.81 -3.87 20.31
CA SER A 82 -7.59 -4.39 20.92
C SER A 82 -7.53 -5.91 20.74
N VAL A 83 -6.90 -6.35 19.65
CA VAL A 83 -6.59 -7.76 19.41
C VAL A 83 -5.09 -7.92 19.44
N GLU A 84 -4.62 -8.72 20.39
CA GLU A 84 -3.19 -9.01 20.48
C GLU A 84 -2.80 -10.07 19.46
N VAL A 85 -1.86 -9.70 18.59
CA VAL A 85 -1.23 -10.60 17.63
C VAL A 85 0.28 -10.48 17.75
N ASP A 86 0.99 -11.55 17.47
CA ASP A 86 2.46 -11.57 17.51
C ASP A 86 3.04 -11.29 16.12
N LEU A 87 2.29 -11.63 15.06
CA LEU A 87 2.72 -11.50 13.68
C LEU A 87 1.61 -11.03 12.75
N ASP A 88 1.88 -9.94 12.02
CA ASP A 88 1.08 -9.52 10.86
C ASP A 88 1.66 -10.09 9.57
N TRP A 89 0.81 -10.70 8.72
CA TRP A 89 1.24 -11.36 7.50
C TRP A 89 0.36 -10.99 6.29
N PRO A 90 0.69 -9.90 5.58
CA PRO A 90 -0.03 -9.47 4.39
C PRO A 90 0.13 -10.43 3.20
N SER A 91 -0.98 -10.76 2.54
CA SER A 91 -1.06 -11.56 1.32
C SER A 91 -1.94 -10.92 0.24
N TYR A 92 -1.33 -10.01 -0.51
CA TYR A 92 -1.96 -9.29 -1.63
C TYR A 92 -1.47 -9.75 -3.01
N ALA A 93 -0.70 -10.84 -3.08
CA ALA A 93 -0.10 -11.29 -4.32
C ALA A 93 -0.50 -12.75 -4.59
N GLY A 94 -1.29 -12.94 -5.65
CA GLY A 94 -1.58 -14.28 -6.16
C GLY A 94 -0.32 -14.96 -6.70
N LYS A 95 -0.23 -16.27 -6.53
CA LYS A 95 0.89 -17.09 -7.04
C LYS A 95 0.55 -17.66 -8.41
N LYS A 96 1.50 -17.58 -9.35
CA LYS A 96 1.36 -18.12 -10.72
C LYS A 96 2.06 -19.46 -10.92
N ARG A 97 3.26 -19.64 -10.35
CA ARG A 97 4.14 -20.80 -10.62
C ARG A 97 4.20 -21.83 -9.49
N HIS A 98 4.00 -21.39 -8.25
CA HIS A 98 4.11 -22.23 -7.06
C HIS A 98 2.84 -22.10 -6.23
N LEU A 99 2.56 -23.11 -5.41
CA LEU A 99 1.50 -23.03 -4.42
C LEU A 99 1.89 -22.05 -3.29
N PRO A 100 0.91 -21.48 -2.56
CA PRO A 100 1.17 -20.56 -1.45
C PRO A 100 1.67 -21.29 -0.19
N TRP A 101 2.83 -21.97 -0.30
CA TRP A 101 3.42 -22.81 0.75
C TRP A 101 3.63 -22.10 2.09
N TYR A 102 3.78 -20.78 2.07
CA TYR A 102 3.92 -19.97 3.28
C TYR A 102 2.71 -20.09 4.23
N LEU A 103 1.53 -20.48 3.73
CA LEU A 103 0.36 -20.76 4.57
C LEU A 103 0.58 -21.98 5.47
N LEU A 104 1.34 -22.98 5.02
CA LEU A 104 1.72 -24.11 5.86
C LEU A 104 2.69 -23.68 6.98
N ALA A 105 3.60 -22.76 6.67
CA ALA A 105 4.48 -22.16 7.69
C ALA A 105 3.67 -21.35 8.72
N ALA A 106 2.70 -20.54 8.27
CA ALA A 106 1.80 -19.81 9.17
C ALA A 106 1.02 -20.76 10.09
N LYS A 107 0.49 -21.87 9.56
CA LYS A 107 -0.16 -22.90 10.39
C LYS A 107 0.76 -23.55 11.40
N CYS A 108 2.00 -23.85 11.01
CA CYS A 108 2.99 -24.43 11.91
C CYS A 108 3.30 -23.49 13.09
N LEU A 109 3.50 -22.19 12.81
CA LEU A 109 3.71 -21.18 13.84
C LEU A 109 2.50 -21.02 14.77
N ALA A 110 1.28 -21.00 14.22
CA ALA A 110 0.05 -20.93 15.01
C ALA A 110 -0.15 -22.16 15.91
N ALA A 111 0.19 -23.35 15.42
CA ALA A 111 0.18 -24.57 16.22
C ALA A 111 1.22 -24.56 17.37
N ASN A 112 2.21 -23.66 17.31
CA ASN A 112 3.20 -23.42 18.36
C ASN A 112 2.91 -22.14 19.18
N GLY A 113 1.66 -21.65 19.15
CA GLY A 113 1.19 -20.57 20.02
C GLY A 113 1.44 -19.15 19.51
N ILE A 114 1.98 -18.98 18.30
CA ILE A 114 2.18 -17.65 17.70
C ILE A 114 0.85 -17.16 17.11
N ARG A 115 0.35 -16.01 17.58
CA ARG A 115 -0.89 -15.38 17.10
C ARG A 115 -0.63 -14.62 15.80
N ILE A 116 -1.24 -15.07 14.71
CA ILE A 116 -0.98 -14.58 13.35
C ILE A 116 -2.23 -13.99 12.72
N LEU A 117 -2.16 -12.71 12.35
CA LEU A 117 -3.13 -12.11 11.46
C LEU A 117 -2.66 -12.25 10.00
N LEU A 118 -3.40 -13.01 9.20
CA LEU A 118 -3.31 -12.97 7.75
C LEU A 118 -4.32 -11.96 7.21
N HIS A 119 -3.93 -11.18 6.21
CA HIS A 119 -4.89 -10.30 5.54
C HIS A 119 -4.54 -10.11 4.06
N GLY A 120 -5.53 -9.96 3.19
CA GLY A 120 -5.29 -9.98 1.74
C GLY A 120 -6.41 -9.36 0.91
N GLY A 121 -6.13 -9.08 -0.37
CA GLY A 121 -7.02 -8.30 -1.24
C GLY A 121 -7.74 -9.11 -2.32
N GLY A 122 -8.07 -10.37 -2.04
CA GLY A 122 -8.79 -11.25 -2.96
C GLY A 122 -8.15 -11.46 -4.33
N ALA A 123 -8.91 -12.09 -5.22
CA ALA A 123 -8.47 -12.42 -6.57
C ALA A 123 -8.67 -11.23 -7.55
N HIS A 124 -7.58 -10.60 -7.94
CA HIS A 124 -7.56 -9.45 -8.86
C HIS A 124 -6.71 -9.69 -10.13
N THR A 125 -6.24 -10.92 -10.36
CA THR A 125 -5.48 -11.27 -11.57
C THR A 125 -5.79 -12.69 -11.96
N ALA A 126 -6.33 -12.86 -13.17
CA ALA A 126 -6.64 -14.18 -13.73
C ALA A 126 -5.40 -15.09 -13.79
N GLY A 127 -5.63 -16.40 -13.63
CA GLY A 127 -4.57 -17.41 -13.69
C GLY A 127 -3.60 -17.37 -12.50
N ARG A 128 -4.03 -16.86 -11.34
CA ARG A 128 -3.26 -16.88 -10.10
C ARG A 128 -4.07 -17.50 -8.97
N ILE A 129 -3.35 -18.18 -8.07
CA ILE A 129 -3.88 -18.77 -6.85
C ILE A 129 -3.68 -17.77 -5.72
N TYR A 130 -4.78 -17.36 -5.09
CA TYR A 130 -4.81 -16.44 -3.97
C TYR A 130 -5.00 -17.17 -2.66
N THR A 131 -4.52 -16.57 -1.57
CA THR A 131 -4.65 -17.10 -0.21
C THR A 131 -6.07 -17.42 0.17
N GLU A 132 -6.99 -16.50 -0.16
CA GLU A 132 -8.40 -16.62 0.15
C GLU A 132 -9.03 -17.89 -0.44
N GLN A 133 -8.56 -18.33 -1.61
CA GLN A 133 -9.03 -19.56 -2.26
C GLN A 133 -8.53 -20.84 -1.57
N GLN A 134 -7.56 -20.75 -0.66
CA GLN A 134 -6.93 -21.89 -0.01
C GLN A 134 -7.33 -22.01 1.47
N LEU A 135 -8.07 -21.04 2.01
CA LEU A 135 -8.41 -20.98 3.43
C LEU A 135 -9.19 -22.21 3.89
N GLN A 136 -10.25 -22.57 3.16
CA GLN A 136 -11.08 -23.74 3.49
C GLN A 136 -10.27 -25.04 3.44
N LEU A 137 -9.48 -25.25 2.39
CA LEU A 137 -8.62 -26.42 2.24
C LEU A 137 -7.63 -26.55 3.40
N LEU A 138 -7.10 -25.42 3.87
CA LEU A 138 -6.12 -25.38 4.94
C LEU A 138 -6.73 -25.27 6.34
N GLY A 139 -8.06 -25.16 6.46
CA GLY A 139 -8.73 -24.93 7.73
C GLY A 139 -8.29 -23.63 8.41
N ILE A 140 -8.02 -22.58 7.64
CA ILE A 140 -7.77 -21.23 8.16
C ILE A 140 -9.09 -20.48 8.11
N ARG A 141 -9.53 -19.91 9.24
CA ARG A 141 -10.81 -19.20 9.30
C ARG A 141 -10.77 -17.91 8.49
N HIS A 142 -11.77 -17.75 7.62
CA HIS A 142 -12.11 -16.48 6.97
C HIS A 142 -13.02 -15.67 7.91
N CYS A 143 -12.61 -14.45 8.21
CA CYS A 143 -13.30 -13.51 9.09
C CYS A 143 -13.85 -12.35 8.28
N GLU A 144 -15.05 -11.89 8.63
CA GLU A 144 -15.71 -10.75 7.96
C GLU A 144 -15.65 -9.45 8.79
N GLY A 145 -15.00 -9.48 9.95
CA GLY A 145 -14.86 -8.32 10.81
C GLY A 145 -13.94 -8.58 12.00
N TRP A 146 -13.60 -7.51 12.71
CA TRP A 146 -12.59 -7.56 13.76
C TRP A 146 -12.99 -8.37 14.99
N GLU A 147 -14.29 -8.44 15.32
CA GLU A 147 -14.77 -9.30 16.42
C GLU A 147 -14.54 -10.78 16.12
N GLN A 148 -14.78 -11.21 14.88
CA GLN A 148 -14.49 -12.58 14.45
C GLN A 148 -12.99 -12.84 14.46
N VAL A 149 -12.17 -11.86 14.06
CA VAL A 149 -10.71 -11.96 14.15
C VAL A 149 -10.29 -12.18 15.60
N ALA A 150 -10.79 -11.38 16.54
CA ALA A 150 -10.47 -11.50 17.96
C ALA A 150 -10.76 -12.91 18.50
N ALA A 151 -12.00 -13.38 18.32
CA ALA A 151 -12.42 -14.70 18.80
C ALA A 151 -11.66 -15.86 18.11
N THR A 152 -11.27 -15.68 16.85
CA THR A 152 -10.52 -16.71 16.09
C THR A 152 -9.06 -16.75 16.54
N ILE A 153 -8.41 -15.60 16.71
CA ILE A 153 -7.02 -15.54 17.19
C ILE A 153 -6.89 -16.16 18.58
N GLU A 154 -7.84 -15.92 19.48
CA GLU A 154 -7.85 -16.49 20.82
C GLU A 154 -7.95 -18.03 20.81
N ARG A 155 -8.76 -18.59 19.90
CA ARG A 155 -9.00 -20.05 19.84
C ARG A 155 -8.00 -20.81 18.97
N GLU A 156 -7.62 -20.24 17.83
CA GLU A 156 -6.92 -20.95 16.75
C GLU A 156 -5.52 -20.37 16.47
N HIS A 157 -5.17 -19.24 17.10
CA HIS A 157 -3.93 -18.50 16.87
C HIS A 157 -3.69 -18.02 15.43
N ILE A 158 -4.62 -18.25 14.50
CA ILE A 158 -4.52 -17.79 13.12
C ILE A 158 -5.87 -17.41 12.56
N ALA A 159 -5.97 -16.19 12.02
CA ALA A 159 -7.18 -15.69 11.38
C ALA A 159 -6.82 -15.04 10.03
N PHE A 160 -7.72 -15.13 9.06
CA PHE A 160 -7.64 -14.37 7.82
C PHE A 160 -8.78 -13.34 7.74
N ILE A 161 -8.47 -12.10 7.41
CA ILE A 161 -9.47 -11.06 7.09
C ILE A 161 -9.19 -10.43 5.70
N PRO A 162 -10.16 -10.40 4.77
CA PRO A 162 -9.97 -9.75 3.48
C PRO A 162 -9.98 -8.22 3.65
N LEU A 163 -9.20 -7.51 2.83
CA LEU A 163 -9.14 -6.04 2.84
C LEU A 163 -10.51 -5.41 2.62
N GLY A 164 -11.37 -6.03 1.81
CA GLY A 164 -12.75 -5.59 1.62
C GLY A 164 -13.58 -5.53 2.91
N ALA A 165 -13.26 -6.35 3.93
CA ALA A 165 -14.00 -6.40 5.18
C ALA A 165 -13.63 -5.26 6.15
N TRP A 166 -12.39 -4.75 6.10
CA TRP A 166 -11.93 -3.71 7.04
C TRP A 166 -11.55 -2.38 6.38
N MET A 167 -11.26 -2.37 5.07
CA MET A 167 -10.98 -1.16 4.27
C MET A 167 -11.51 -1.31 2.83
N PRO A 168 -12.85 -1.33 2.63
CA PRO A 168 -13.47 -1.53 1.32
C PRO A 168 -13.03 -0.50 0.26
N VAL A 169 -12.78 0.75 0.67
CA VAL A 169 -12.31 1.81 -0.24
C VAL A 169 -10.94 1.48 -0.83
N LEU A 170 -10.02 0.94 -0.03
CA LEU A 170 -8.71 0.50 -0.52
C LEU A 170 -8.83 -0.74 -1.41
N GLN A 171 -9.76 -1.65 -1.11
CA GLN A 171 -10.04 -2.81 -1.97
C GLN A 171 -10.52 -2.34 -3.35
N ARG A 172 -11.44 -1.37 -3.43
CA ARG A 172 -11.89 -0.77 -4.70
C ARG A 172 -10.73 -0.25 -5.54
N MET A 173 -9.76 0.42 -4.92
CA MET A 173 -8.56 0.93 -5.61
C MET A 173 -7.59 -0.16 -6.06
N ILE A 174 -7.59 -1.33 -5.42
CA ILE A 174 -6.86 -2.52 -5.91
C ILE A 174 -7.59 -3.10 -7.14
N ASP A 175 -8.91 -3.21 -7.07
CA ASP A 175 -9.75 -3.80 -8.12
C ASP A 175 -9.78 -2.97 -9.41
N MET A 176 -9.53 -1.65 -9.30
CA MET A 176 -9.29 -0.77 -10.46
C MET A 176 -8.16 -1.26 -11.37
N ARG A 177 -7.32 -2.21 -10.95
CA ARG A 177 -6.37 -2.89 -11.84
C ARG A 177 -7.02 -3.44 -13.10
N ASN A 178 -8.21 -4.04 -13.01
CA ASN A 178 -8.88 -4.64 -14.17
C ASN A 178 -9.39 -3.56 -15.14
N LEU A 179 -9.66 -2.35 -14.64
CA LEU A 179 -10.05 -1.20 -15.43
C LEU A 179 -8.84 -0.46 -16.04
N LEU A 180 -7.83 -0.19 -15.22
CA LEU A 180 -6.64 0.60 -15.59
C LEU A 180 -5.53 -0.23 -16.25
N GLY A 181 -5.61 -1.56 -16.20
CA GLY A 181 -4.60 -2.48 -16.72
C GLY A 181 -3.29 -2.53 -15.91
N LEU A 182 -3.18 -1.75 -14.83
CA LEU A 182 -1.96 -1.58 -14.05
C LEU A 182 -2.18 -1.82 -12.55
N ARG A 183 -1.11 -2.21 -11.87
CA ARG A 183 -1.09 -2.32 -10.41
C ARG A 183 -1.14 -0.94 -9.79
N SER A 184 -2.00 -0.72 -8.80
CA SER A 184 -2.06 0.54 -8.05
C SER A 184 -0.99 0.61 -6.93
N PRO A 185 -0.53 1.82 -6.54
CA PRO A 185 0.31 2.05 -5.36
C PRO A 185 -0.29 1.49 -4.06
N ILE A 186 -1.62 1.36 -4.00
CA ILE A 186 -2.35 0.78 -2.87
C ILE A 186 -1.90 -0.64 -2.55
N HIS A 187 -1.45 -1.40 -3.55
CA HIS A 187 -0.92 -2.73 -3.27
C HIS A 187 0.39 -2.69 -2.46
N SER A 188 1.16 -1.60 -2.54
CA SER A 188 2.36 -1.38 -1.71
C SER A 188 1.97 -0.94 -0.32
N LEU A 189 1.10 0.07 -0.22
CA LEU A 189 0.52 0.56 1.02
C LEU A 189 -0.11 -0.57 1.85
N ALA A 190 -0.93 -1.42 1.23
CA ALA A 190 -1.67 -2.47 1.92
C ALA A 190 -0.78 -3.51 2.64
N ARG A 191 0.50 -3.64 2.26
CA ARG A 191 1.50 -4.47 2.97
C ARG A 191 2.17 -3.76 4.15
N LEU A 192 1.97 -2.46 4.28
CA LEU A 192 2.58 -1.61 5.31
C LEU A 192 1.60 -1.23 6.42
N LEU A 193 0.29 -1.36 6.17
CA LEU A 193 -0.75 -0.90 7.10
C LEU A 193 -0.60 -1.50 8.49
N ASN A 194 -0.24 -2.79 8.59
CA ASN A 194 -0.03 -3.52 9.84
C ASN A 194 -1.13 -3.19 10.87
N PRO A 195 -2.40 -3.57 10.59
CA PRO A 195 -3.57 -2.98 11.24
C PRO A 195 -3.55 -3.11 12.77
N LEU A 196 -3.12 -4.24 13.31
CA LEU A 196 -3.06 -4.46 14.76
C LEU A 196 -1.73 -4.01 15.40
N ALA A 197 -0.83 -3.42 14.61
CA ALA A 197 0.49 -2.98 15.02
C ALA A 197 1.32 -3.96 15.91
N PRO A 198 1.38 -5.29 15.64
CA PRO A 198 2.32 -6.19 16.30
C PRO A 198 3.77 -5.75 16.20
N ALA A 199 4.58 -6.25 17.14
CA ALA A 199 6.02 -6.04 17.16
C ALA A 199 6.74 -6.64 15.91
N ALA A 200 6.17 -7.67 15.29
CA ALA A 200 6.72 -8.32 14.09
C ALA A 200 5.73 -8.33 12.92
N ALA A 201 6.26 -8.20 11.70
CA ALA A 201 5.49 -8.29 10.45
C ALA A 201 6.28 -9.03 9.35
N CYS A 202 5.65 -10.02 8.71
CA CYS A 202 6.24 -10.80 7.61
C CYS A 202 5.88 -10.18 6.26
N ARG A 203 6.88 -9.63 5.54
CA ARG A 203 6.66 -9.01 4.22
C ARG A 203 7.40 -9.75 3.12
N ALA A 204 6.65 -10.28 2.15
CA ALA A 204 7.23 -10.80 0.91
C ALA A 204 7.31 -9.69 -0.15
N SER A 205 8.51 -9.45 -0.71
CA SER A 205 8.67 -8.62 -1.90
C SER A 205 8.98 -9.44 -3.15
N SER A 206 8.34 -9.10 -4.26
CA SER A 206 8.64 -9.65 -5.58
C SER A 206 9.79 -8.93 -6.28
N THR A 207 10.17 -7.75 -5.78
CA THR A 207 11.23 -6.90 -6.35
C THR A 207 12.37 -6.79 -5.33
N PRO A 208 13.64 -6.97 -5.74
CA PRO A 208 14.79 -6.88 -4.83
C PRO A 208 14.96 -5.49 -4.20
N ALA A 209 14.59 -4.42 -4.91
CA ALA A 209 14.76 -3.03 -4.47
C ALA A 209 14.02 -2.69 -3.16
N THR A 210 12.95 -3.41 -2.81
CA THR A 210 12.16 -3.16 -1.60
C THR A 210 12.59 -4.04 -0.40
N ARG A 211 13.75 -4.72 -0.46
CA ARG A 211 14.21 -5.67 0.58
C ARG A 211 15.11 -5.04 1.65
N THR A 212 15.67 -3.86 1.44
CA THR A 212 16.50 -3.18 2.42
C THR A 212 15.68 -2.22 3.28
N PRO A 213 15.84 -2.19 4.62
CA PRO A 213 15.23 -1.17 5.50
C PRO A 213 15.61 0.27 5.12
N THR A 214 16.68 0.41 4.33
CA THR A 214 17.30 1.66 3.88
C THR A 214 17.36 1.76 2.36
N ALA A 215 16.41 1.16 1.63
CA ALA A 215 16.32 1.32 0.17
C ALA A 215 16.04 2.78 -0.21
N ARG A 216 17.10 3.61 -0.26
CA ARG A 216 17.09 4.90 -0.91
C ARG A 216 16.55 4.68 -2.33
N PRO A 217 15.45 5.33 -2.74
CA PRO A 217 15.04 5.31 -4.13
C PRO A 217 16.19 5.91 -4.95
N ALA A 218 16.84 5.06 -5.75
CA ALA A 218 17.89 5.43 -6.68
C ALA A 218 17.30 6.23 -7.83
N ARG A 219 16.81 7.44 -7.53
CA ARG A 219 16.40 8.48 -8.49
C ARG A 219 16.33 9.90 -7.90
N CYS A 220 16.54 10.08 -6.59
CA CYS A 220 16.51 11.41 -5.95
C CYS A 220 17.85 12.17 -5.91
N TRP A 221 18.95 11.63 -6.45
CA TRP A 221 20.25 12.33 -6.50
C TRP A 221 20.77 12.51 -7.91
N ALA A 222 20.17 13.44 -8.63
CA ALA A 222 20.78 14.02 -9.82
C ALA A 222 20.48 15.52 -9.92
N THR A 223 20.91 16.29 -8.94
CA THR A 223 21.18 17.73 -9.11
C THR A 223 22.18 18.20 -8.07
N THR A 224 23.47 18.19 -8.41
CA THR A 224 24.42 19.18 -7.88
C THR A 224 24.85 20.05 -9.08
N PRO A 225 24.75 21.38 -8.99
CA PRO A 225 25.27 22.25 -10.05
C PRO A 225 26.79 22.16 -10.05
N SER A 226 27.40 21.89 -11.21
CA SER A 226 28.85 22.01 -11.37
C SER A 226 29.26 23.49 -11.31
N SER A 227 29.72 23.96 -10.15
CA SER A 227 30.40 25.24 -10.00
C SER A 227 31.83 25.05 -9.51
N SER A 228 32.78 25.09 -10.44
CA SER A 228 34.08 25.79 -10.33
C SER A 228 35.07 25.23 -11.36
N ARG A 229 35.22 25.94 -12.48
CA ARG A 229 36.42 25.85 -13.32
C ARG A 229 37.54 26.58 -12.59
N ALA A 230 38.40 25.86 -11.88
CA ALA A 230 39.71 26.37 -11.52
C ALA A 230 40.60 26.31 -12.77
N LYS A 231 40.91 27.48 -13.34
CA LYS A 231 41.97 27.64 -14.34
C LYS A 231 43.32 27.40 -13.65
N ALA A 232 43.98 26.29 -13.96
CA ALA A 232 45.40 26.13 -13.68
C ALA A 232 46.19 26.93 -14.72
N ALA A 233 46.90 27.96 -14.26
CA ALA A 233 47.89 28.68 -15.03
C ALA A 233 49.13 27.78 -15.24
N LYS A 234 49.54 27.62 -16.50
CA LYS A 234 50.88 27.18 -16.89
C LYS A 234 51.64 28.41 -17.37
N SER A 235 52.79 28.71 -16.76
CA SER A 235 54.04 29.04 -17.46
C SER A 235 55.12 29.53 -16.48
N LYS A 236 56.24 28.81 -16.50
CA LYS A 236 57.61 29.16 -16.04
C LYS A 236 57.85 29.38 -14.56
#